data_AF-A0A844G5S3-F1
#
_entry.id   AF-A0A844G5S3-F1
#
_cell.length_a   1.000
_cell.length_b   1.000
_cell.length_c   1.000
_cell.angle_alpha   90.00
_cell.angle_beta   90.00
_cell.angle_gamma   90.00
#
_symmetry.space_group_name_H-M   'P 1'
#
loop_
_entity.id
_entity.type
_entity.pdbx_description
1 polymer ?
#
loop_
_entity_poly.entity_id
_entity_poly.type
_entity_poly.pdbx_seq_one_letter_code
_entity_poly.pdbx_strand_id
1 'polypeptide(L)'
;MITIAEIKHQEKLVGRHYGAIRRLSKPDSDKVLRQKAARAFQEAFRFFDYFNGSAPAHTPSLYQRIQAGELDAIEEAVRFLEADPCCVEAGYIKLKICKALRSAVLPESHRERLRQVILRNARLDRPMAEFFRYAQLAEALYSPEFAAAVCALPATKEHWRQRRQRLISALSPRTPVPVHCVTNNWRGVPPGIFSLY
;
A
#
# COMPACT_ATOMS: atom_id res chain seq x y z
N MET A 1 5.59 -27.54 11.56
CA MET A 1 4.32 -27.69 12.31
C MET A 1 4.22 -26.52 13.27
N ILE A 2 3.16 -25.71 13.18
CA ILE A 2 2.91 -24.62 14.14
C ILE A 2 2.39 -25.26 15.43
N THR A 3 2.98 -24.88 16.55
CA THR A 3 2.67 -25.45 17.87
C THR A 3 1.40 -24.82 18.47
N ILE A 4 0.71 -25.55 19.34
CA ILE A 4 -0.48 -25.06 20.07
C ILE A 4 -0.15 -23.80 20.90
N ALA A 5 1.10 -23.65 21.34
CA ALA A 5 1.57 -22.47 22.07
C ALA A 5 1.68 -21.23 21.16
N GLU A 6 2.17 -21.40 19.92
CA GLU A 6 2.19 -20.34 18.91
C GLU A 6 0.77 -19.93 18.52
N ILE A 7 -0.15 -20.87 18.34
CA ILE A 7 -1.57 -20.58 18.09
C ILE A 7 -2.17 -19.74 19.22
N LYS A 8 -1.95 -20.13 20.49
CA LYS A 8 -2.45 -19.37 21.65
C LYS A 8 -1.81 -17.98 21.81
N HIS A 9 -0.53 -17.84 21.43
CA HIS A 9 0.15 -16.55 21.43
C HIS A 9 -0.43 -15.62 20.35
N GLN A 10 -0.67 -16.17 19.16
CA GLN A 10 -1.31 -15.49 18.04
C GLN A 10 -2.75 -15.08 18.38
N GLU A 11 -3.53 -15.95 19.00
CA GLU A 11 -4.89 -15.62 19.50
C GLU A 11 -4.87 -14.48 20.55
N LYS A 12 -3.84 -14.42 21.39
CA LYS A 12 -3.66 -13.35 22.39
C LYS A 12 -3.26 -12.01 21.74
N LEU A 13 -2.52 -12.03 20.63
CA LEU A 13 -2.22 -10.85 19.81
C LEU A 13 -3.48 -10.37 19.07
N VAL A 14 -4.24 -11.31 18.49
CA VAL A 14 -5.56 -11.05 17.90
C VAL A 14 -6.50 -10.39 18.91
N GLY A 15 -6.60 -10.91 20.13
CA GLY A 15 -7.44 -10.33 21.19
C GLY A 15 -7.04 -8.90 21.56
N ARG A 16 -5.74 -8.58 21.57
CA ARG A 16 -5.25 -7.21 21.81
C ARG A 16 -5.58 -6.27 20.64
N HIS A 17 -5.54 -6.74 19.41
CA HIS A 17 -5.93 -5.95 18.23
C HIS A 17 -7.44 -5.80 18.09
N TYR A 18 -8.23 -6.81 18.48
CA TYR A 18 -9.68 -6.73 18.64
C TYR A 18 -10.08 -5.63 19.64
N GLY A 19 -9.32 -5.48 20.73
CA GLY A 19 -9.50 -4.38 21.69
C GLY A 19 -9.27 -2.99 21.10
N ALA A 20 -8.40 -2.86 20.08
CA ALA A 20 -8.17 -1.59 19.38
C ALA A 20 -9.30 -1.27 18.38
N ILE A 21 -9.76 -2.27 17.61
CA ILE A 21 -10.91 -2.11 16.69
C ILE A 21 -12.20 -1.83 17.48
N ARG A 22 -12.41 -2.50 18.62
CA ARG A 22 -13.55 -2.24 19.53
C ARG A 22 -13.53 -0.83 20.11
N ARG A 23 -12.35 -0.19 20.24
CA ARG A 23 -12.22 1.21 20.68
C ARG A 23 -12.46 2.22 19.55
N LEU A 24 -12.19 1.83 18.30
CA LEU A 24 -12.44 2.65 17.11
C LEU A 24 -13.88 2.55 16.60
N SER A 25 -14.54 1.41 16.80
CA SER A 25 -15.98 1.24 16.61
C SER A 25 -16.72 1.80 17.82
N LYS A 26 -17.39 2.94 17.66
CA LYS A 26 -18.36 3.41 18.67
C LYS A 26 -19.36 2.27 19.01
N PRO A 27 -19.82 2.18 20.27
CA PRO A 27 -20.71 1.11 20.74
C PRO A 27 -22.03 1.00 19.96
N ASP A 28 -22.43 2.05 19.23
CA ASP A 28 -23.62 2.12 18.38
C ASP A 28 -23.46 1.61 16.94
N SER A 29 -22.29 1.09 16.55
CA SER A 29 -22.09 0.67 15.15
C SER A 29 -22.86 -0.62 14.79
N ASP A 30 -23.62 -0.50 13.69
CA ASP A 30 -24.42 -1.53 13.02
C ASP A 30 -23.74 -2.92 13.00
N LYS A 31 -24.52 -3.97 13.25
CA LYS A 31 -24.09 -5.38 13.22
C LYS A 31 -23.34 -5.71 11.92
N VAL A 32 -23.75 -5.11 10.81
CA VAL A 32 -23.11 -5.25 9.49
C VAL A 32 -21.69 -4.69 9.48
N LEU A 33 -21.48 -3.53 10.10
CA LEU A 33 -20.16 -2.89 10.24
C LEU A 33 -19.19 -3.74 11.06
N ARG A 34 -19.69 -4.37 12.13
CA ARG A 34 -18.91 -5.30 12.96
C ARG A 34 -18.53 -6.58 12.22
N GLN A 35 -19.44 -7.16 11.45
CA GLN A 35 -19.14 -8.33 10.61
C GLN A 35 -18.12 -8.00 9.51
N LYS A 36 -18.25 -6.83 8.88
CA LYS A 36 -17.31 -6.36 7.86
C LYS A 36 -15.92 -6.11 8.46
N ALA A 37 -15.84 -5.52 9.65
CA ALA A 37 -14.57 -5.33 10.37
C ALA A 37 -13.94 -6.65 10.81
N ALA A 38 -14.72 -7.60 11.33
CA ALA A 38 -14.25 -8.93 11.72
C ALA A 38 -13.72 -9.72 10.53
N ARG A 39 -14.43 -9.67 9.39
CA ARG A 39 -13.97 -10.29 8.14
C ARG A 39 -12.69 -9.64 7.62
N ALA A 40 -12.64 -8.31 7.56
CA ALA A 40 -11.44 -7.57 7.16
C ALA A 40 -10.25 -7.87 8.07
N PHE A 41 -10.50 -8.07 9.37
CA PHE A 41 -9.47 -8.46 10.33
C PHE A 41 -9.03 -9.92 10.16
N GLN A 42 -9.95 -10.86 9.95
CA GLN A 42 -9.61 -12.27 9.71
C GLN A 42 -8.84 -12.45 8.40
N GLU A 43 -9.22 -11.71 7.36
CA GLU A 43 -8.47 -11.61 6.12
C GLU A 43 -7.08 -11.01 6.40
N ALA A 44 -7.00 -9.85 7.04
CA ALA A 44 -5.73 -9.22 7.41
C ALA A 44 -4.81 -10.10 8.28
N PHE A 45 -5.40 -10.91 9.16
CA PHE A 45 -4.68 -11.81 10.06
C PHE A 45 -4.14 -13.04 9.32
N ARG A 46 -4.98 -13.69 8.48
CA ARG A 46 -4.50 -14.74 7.55
C ARG A 46 -3.34 -14.22 6.69
N PHE A 47 -3.41 -12.97 6.26
CA PHE A 47 -2.33 -12.32 5.54
C PHE A 47 -1.08 -12.10 6.39
N PHE A 48 -1.23 -11.67 7.64
CA PHE A 48 -0.10 -11.43 8.54
C PHE A 48 0.72 -12.69 8.83
N ASP A 49 0.04 -13.83 9.09
CA ASP A 49 0.70 -15.12 9.28
C ASP A 49 1.44 -15.60 8.02
N TYR A 50 0.86 -15.35 6.84
CA TYR A 50 1.50 -15.64 5.55
C TYR A 50 2.76 -14.78 5.33
N PHE A 51 2.77 -13.54 5.80
CA PHE A 51 3.86 -12.59 5.63
C PHE A 51 5.04 -12.76 6.59
N ASN A 52 4.81 -13.24 7.81
CA ASN A 52 5.85 -13.35 8.83
C ASN A 52 6.67 -14.64 8.77
N GLY A 53 6.58 -15.40 7.67
CA GLY A 53 7.47 -16.54 7.49
C GLY A 53 7.13 -17.74 8.38
N SER A 54 5.88 -17.86 8.83
CA SER A 54 5.34 -19.14 9.34
C SER A 54 5.27 -20.21 8.24
N ALA A 55 5.49 -19.80 6.99
CA ALA A 55 5.69 -20.69 5.85
C ALA A 55 7.10 -21.31 5.90
N PRO A 56 7.29 -22.55 5.40
CA PRO A 56 8.60 -23.21 5.34
C PRO A 56 9.68 -22.31 4.73
N ALA A 57 10.94 -22.48 5.16
CA ALA A 57 12.11 -21.63 4.85
C ALA A 57 12.44 -21.42 3.35
N HIS A 58 11.69 -22.04 2.43
CA HIS A 58 11.84 -21.94 0.97
C HIS A 58 10.58 -21.41 0.28
N THR A 59 9.56 -21.00 1.03
CA THR A 59 8.33 -20.45 0.45
C THR A 59 8.58 -18.99 0.08
N PRO A 60 8.41 -18.59 -1.19
CA PRO A 60 8.51 -17.20 -1.57
C PRO A 60 7.51 -16.35 -0.78
N SER A 61 7.96 -15.22 -0.24
CA SER A 61 7.07 -14.27 0.44
C SER A 61 6.02 -13.73 -0.53
N LEU A 62 4.84 -13.29 -0.03
CA LEU A 62 3.81 -12.70 -0.90
C LEU A 62 4.36 -11.56 -1.76
N TYR A 63 5.28 -10.75 -1.23
CA TYR A 63 5.87 -9.64 -1.98
C TYR A 63 6.65 -10.13 -3.20
N GLN A 64 7.42 -11.21 -3.04
CA GLN A 64 8.15 -11.83 -4.15
C GLN A 64 7.19 -12.45 -5.17
N ARG A 65 6.11 -13.09 -4.71
CA ARG A 65 5.07 -13.67 -5.58
C ARG A 65 4.32 -12.59 -6.38
N ILE A 66 3.95 -11.48 -5.73
CA ILE A 66 3.38 -10.30 -6.40
C ILE A 66 4.34 -9.77 -7.47
N GLN A 67 5.62 -9.63 -7.14
CA GLN A 67 6.64 -9.16 -8.08
C GLN A 67 6.89 -10.14 -9.24
N ALA A 68 6.72 -11.43 -8.99
CA ALA A 68 6.75 -12.47 -10.03
C ALA A 68 5.49 -12.49 -10.91
N GLY A 69 4.47 -11.69 -10.59
CA GLY A 69 3.24 -11.59 -11.37
C GLY A 69 2.23 -12.71 -11.07
N GLU A 70 2.37 -13.42 -9.95
CA GLU A 70 1.43 -14.47 -9.56
C GLU A 70 0.04 -13.86 -9.29
N LEU A 71 -0.95 -14.27 -10.09
CA LEU A 71 -2.28 -13.65 -10.10
C LEU A 71 -3.06 -13.82 -8.79
N ASP A 72 -2.90 -14.96 -8.12
CA ASP A 72 -3.52 -15.23 -6.83
C ASP A 72 -2.94 -14.33 -5.74
N ALA A 73 -1.61 -14.16 -5.71
CA ALA A 73 -0.93 -13.26 -4.79
C ALA A 73 -1.31 -11.78 -5.02
N ILE A 74 -1.48 -11.37 -6.29
CA ILE A 74 -1.98 -10.04 -6.65
C ILE A 74 -3.44 -9.87 -6.19
N GLU A 75 -4.31 -10.83 -6.47
CA GLU A 75 -5.72 -10.80 -6.05
C GLU A 75 -5.85 -10.66 -4.54
N GLU A 76 -5.07 -11.45 -3.81
CA GLU A 76 -4.95 -11.41 -2.36
C GLU A 76 -4.54 -10.03 -1.84
N ALA A 77 -3.49 -9.44 -2.42
CA ALA A 77 -3.01 -8.12 -2.07
C ALA A 77 -4.06 -7.02 -2.36
N VAL A 78 -4.76 -7.12 -3.50
CA VAL A 78 -5.83 -6.18 -3.86
C VAL A 78 -6.98 -6.27 -2.86
N ARG A 79 -7.43 -7.47 -2.50
CA ARG A 79 -8.49 -7.68 -1.48
C ARG A 79 -8.10 -7.09 -0.13
N PHE A 80 -6.86 -7.25 0.29
CA PHE A 80 -6.36 -6.65 1.53
C PHE A 80 -6.45 -5.12 1.50
N LEU A 81 -6.04 -4.49 0.39
CA LEU A 81 -6.15 -3.03 0.24
C LEU A 81 -7.62 -2.58 0.11
N GLU A 82 -8.49 -3.39 -0.51
CA GLU A 82 -9.93 -3.15 -0.59
C GLU A 82 -10.60 -3.19 0.79
N ALA A 83 -10.20 -4.12 1.65
CA ALA A 83 -10.70 -4.25 3.01
C ALA A 83 -10.27 -3.10 3.93
N ASP A 84 -9.16 -2.41 3.59
CA ASP A 84 -8.61 -1.26 4.31
C ASP A 84 -8.51 -1.48 5.84
N PRO A 85 -7.80 -2.53 6.29
CA PRO A 85 -7.67 -2.82 7.71
C PRO A 85 -6.96 -1.66 8.43
N CYS A 86 -7.51 -1.25 9.59
CA CYS A 86 -7.00 -0.15 10.40
C CYS A 86 -6.42 -0.60 11.75
N CYS A 87 -6.02 -1.88 11.86
CA CYS A 87 -5.38 -2.43 13.05
C CYS A 87 -3.87 -2.11 13.10
N VAL A 88 -3.25 -2.46 14.23
CA VAL A 88 -1.80 -2.38 14.43
C VAL A 88 -1.10 -3.15 13.30
N GLU A 89 0.06 -2.64 12.86
CA GLU A 89 0.89 -3.15 11.75
C GLU A 89 0.27 -3.13 10.34
N ALA A 90 -1.06 -3.01 10.20
CA ALA A 90 -1.72 -2.96 8.91
C ALA A 90 -1.17 -1.84 8.00
N GLY A 91 -0.83 -0.68 8.57
CA GLY A 91 -0.17 0.40 7.84
C GLY A 91 1.16 -0.03 7.21
N TYR A 92 1.99 -0.77 7.95
CA TYR A 92 3.26 -1.28 7.45
C TYR A 92 3.09 -2.32 6.33
N ILE A 93 2.11 -3.21 6.47
CA ILE A 93 1.77 -4.20 5.44
C ILE A 93 1.29 -3.49 4.17
N LYS A 94 0.38 -2.51 4.29
CA LYS A 94 -0.08 -1.69 3.15
C LYS A 94 1.08 -1.00 2.44
N LEU A 95 2.05 -0.45 3.19
CA LEU A 95 3.24 0.17 2.61
C LEU A 95 4.02 -0.81 1.73
N LYS A 96 4.26 -2.04 2.22
CA LYS A 96 5.00 -3.06 1.47
C LYS A 96 4.21 -3.61 0.27
N ILE A 97 2.91 -3.84 0.44
CA ILE A 97 2.03 -4.27 -0.66
C ILE A 97 2.01 -3.22 -1.77
N CYS A 98 1.80 -1.94 -1.44
CA CYS A 98 1.82 -0.87 -2.45
C CYS A 98 3.15 -0.81 -3.19
N LYS A 99 4.28 -1.05 -2.49
CA LYS A 99 5.61 -1.11 -3.11
C LYS A 99 5.72 -2.29 -4.09
N ALA A 100 5.26 -3.49 -3.71
CA ALA A 100 5.32 -4.67 -4.55
C ALA A 100 4.41 -4.56 -5.79
N LEU A 101 3.16 -4.11 -5.60
CA LEU A 101 2.19 -3.92 -6.67
C LEU A 101 2.63 -2.87 -7.70
N ARG A 102 3.33 -1.81 -7.26
CA ARG A 102 3.87 -0.78 -8.17
C ARG A 102 4.82 -1.36 -9.22
N SER A 103 5.60 -2.38 -8.86
CA SER A 103 6.57 -3.03 -9.76
C SER A 103 6.00 -4.23 -10.53
N ALA A 104 4.78 -4.67 -10.21
CA ALA A 104 4.19 -5.86 -10.81
C ALA A 104 3.50 -5.53 -12.15
N VAL A 105 3.45 -6.51 -13.04
CA VAL A 105 2.56 -6.46 -14.21
C VAL A 105 1.15 -6.81 -13.72
N LEU A 106 0.23 -5.85 -13.80
CA LEU A 106 -1.12 -5.98 -13.27
C LEU A 106 -2.13 -6.09 -14.43
N PRO A 107 -3.05 -7.07 -14.39
CA PRO A 107 -4.21 -7.07 -15.27
C PRO A 107 -5.03 -5.78 -15.10
N GLU A 108 -5.66 -5.30 -16.18
CA GLU A 108 -6.41 -4.04 -16.13
C GLU A 108 -7.56 -4.08 -15.11
N SER A 109 -8.17 -5.26 -14.89
CA SER A 109 -9.19 -5.46 -13.85
C SER A 109 -8.68 -5.17 -12.43
N HIS A 110 -7.44 -5.58 -12.11
CA HIS A 110 -6.80 -5.26 -10.83
C HIS A 110 -6.36 -3.80 -10.76
N ARG A 111 -5.89 -3.22 -11.88
CA ARG A 111 -5.52 -1.80 -11.94
C ARG A 111 -6.71 -0.91 -11.62
N GLU A 112 -7.88 -1.22 -12.19
CA GLU A 112 -9.10 -0.47 -11.93
C GLU A 112 -9.54 -0.55 -10.47
N ARG A 113 -9.55 -1.76 -9.89
CA ARG A 113 -9.85 -1.94 -8.46
C ARG A 113 -8.90 -1.13 -7.55
N LEU A 114 -7.61 -1.12 -7.87
CA LEU A 114 -6.62 -0.34 -7.12
C LEU A 114 -6.82 1.18 -7.26
N ARG A 115 -7.21 1.67 -8.45
CA ARG A 115 -7.60 3.08 -8.63
C ARG A 115 -8.76 3.44 -7.71
N GLN A 116 -9.79 2.59 -7.64
CA GLN A 116 -10.94 2.79 -6.75
C GLN A 116 -10.52 2.78 -5.27
N VAL A 117 -9.62 1.89 -4.87
CA VAL A 117 -9.04 1.90 -3.51
C VAL A 117 -8.35 3.23 -3.21
N ILE A 118 -7.52 3.75 -4.12
CA ILE A 118 -6.82 5.02 -3.94
C ILE A 118 -7.81 6.18 -3.78
N LEU A 119 -8.82 6.27 -4.67
CA LEU A 119 -9.85 7.31 -4.61
C LEU A 119 -10.65 7.24 -3.30
N ARG A 120 -11.08 6.04 -2.90
CA ARG A 120 -11.79 5.82 -1.64
C ARG A 120 -10.96 6.27 -0.46
N ASN A 121 -9.70 5.85 -0.40
CA ASN A 121 -8.79 6.19 0.69
C ASN A 121 -8.46 7.69 0.75
N ALA A 122 -8.42 8.36 -0.40
CA ALA A 122 -8.23 9.81 -0.46
C ALA A 122 -9.37 10.59 0.23
N ARG A 123 -10.59 10.06 0.17
CA ARG A 123 -11.81 10.65 0.75
C ARG A 123 -12.00 10.37 2.24
N LEU A 124 -11.23 9.47 2.85
CA LEU A 124 -11.40 9.10 4.25
C LEU A 124 -11.03 10.26 5.19
N ASP A 125 -11.87 10.52 6.19
CA ASP A 125 -11.69 11.58 7.18
C ASP A 125 -10.88 11.09 8.40
N ARG A 126 -9.66 10.59 8.15
CA ARG A 126 -8.73 10.14 9.19
C ARG A 126 -7.29 10.30 8.72
N PRO A 127 -6.30 10.57 9.59
CA PRO A 127 -4.89 10.59 9.18
C PRO A 127 -4.45 9.21 8.68
N MET A 128 -3.59 9.19 7.65
CA MET A 128 -3.11 7.95 7.04
C MET A 128 -1.66 8.13 6.61
N ALA A 129 -0.74 7.64 7.46
CA ALA A 129 0.70 7.81 7.25
C ALA A 129 1.16 7.09 5.98
N GLU A 130 0.53 5.98 5.62
CA GLU A 130 0.84 5.19 4.43
C GLU A 130 0.38 5.82 3.11
N PHE A 131 -0.34 6.95 3.15
CA PHE A 131 -0.93 7.56 1.95
C PHE A 131 0.11 7.90 0.87
N PHE A 132 1.35 8.23 1.25
CA PHE A 132 2.40 8.52 0.26
C PHE A 132 2.71 7.31 -0.64
N ARG A 133 2.55 6.07 -0.16
CA ARG A 133 2.72 4.87 -1.00
C ARG A 133 1.55 4.64 -1.94
N TYR A 134 0.34 4.99 -1.52
CA TYR A 134 -0.81 5.02 -2.44
C TYR A 134 -0.58 6.02 -3.58
N ALA A 135 -0.01 7.19 -3.28
CA ALA A 135 0.36 8.16 -4.32
C ALA A 135 1.46 7.63 -5.26
N GLN A 136 2.47 6.91 -4.76
CA GLN A 136 3.47 6.27 -5.62
C GLN A 136 2.91 5.12 -6.46
N LEU A 137 1.93 4.38 -5.94
CA LEU A 137 1.23 3.35 -6.69
C LEU A 137 0.35 3.97 -7.78
N ALA A 138 -0.27 5.13 -7.51
CA ALA A 138 -1.10 5.86 -8.48
C ALA A 138 -0.37 6.14 -9.80
N GLU A 139 0.94 6.45 -9.73
CA GLU A 139 1.82 6.65 -10.90
C GLU A 139 1.79 5.44 -11.86
N ALA A 140 1.88 4.21 -11.34
CA ALA A 140 1.84 2.99 -12.16
C ALA A 140 0.43 2.64 -12.68
N LEU A 141 -0.60 3.25 -12.09
CA LEU A 141 -2.01 3.02 -12.41
C LEU A 141 -2.60 4.14 -13.26
N TYR A 142 -1.76 4.99 -13.84
CA TYR A 142 -2.20 6.13 -14.65
C TYR A 142 -3.21 5.70 -15.73
N SER A 143 -4.29 6.48 -15.81
CA SER A 143 -5.18 6.58 -16.96
C SER A 143 -5.76 8.01 -17.00
N PRO A 144 -6.20 8.52 -18.17
CA PRO A 144 -6.82 9.83 -18.26
C PRO A 144 -8.05 9.97 -17.34
N GLU A 145 -8.88 8.93 -17.27
CA GLU A 145 -10.10 8.88 -16.45
C GLU A 145 -9.75 8.92 -14.96
N PHE A 146 -8.71 8.19 -14.56
CA PHE A 146 -8.22 8.19 -13.19
C PHE A 146 -7.65 9.55 -12.78
N ALA A 147 -6.87 10.19 -13.65
CA ALA A 147 -6.35 11.53 -13.42
C ALA A 147 -7.48 12.57 -13.26
N ALA A 148 -8.51 12.50 -14.12
CA ALA A 148 -9.70 13.33 -13.99
C ALA A 148 -10.43 13.09 -12.66
N ALA A 149 -10.60 11.83 -12.25
CA ALA A 149 -11.22 11.48 -10.96
C ALA A 149 -10.42 12.00 -9.76
N VAL A 150 -9.09 11.99 -9.83
CA VAL A 150 -8.20 12.58 -8.81
C VAL A 150 -8.37 14.10 -8.75
N CYS A 151 -8.45 14.77 -9.89
CA CYS A 151 -8.70 16.22 -9.95
C CYS A 151 -10.07 16.60 -9.37
N ALA A 152 -11.06 15.72 -9.45
CA ALA A 152 -12.39 15.91 -8.87
C ALA A 152 -12.47 15.60 -7.36
N LEU A 153 -11.38 15.18 -6.71
CA LEU A 153 -11.39 14.90 -5.27
C LEU A 153 -11.69 16.16 -4.44
N PRO A 154 -12.39 16.01 -3.31
CA PRO A 154 -12.75 17.13 -2.45
C PRO A 154 -11.50 17.84 -1.91
N ALA A 155 -11.62 19.16 -1.75
CA ALA A 155 -10.54 20.04 -1.28
C ALA A 155 -11.00 20.93 -0.10
N THR A 156 -12.09 20.57 0.56
CA THR A 156 -12.69 21.39 1.64
C THR A 156 -11.89 21.31 2.93
N LYS A 157 -11.39 20.11 3.29
CA LYS A 157 -10.51 19.89 4.45
C LYS A 157 -9.04 19.88 4.03
N GLU A 158 -8.17 20.33 4.94
CA GLU A 158 -6.73 20.45 4.68
C GLU A 158 -6.08 19.11 4.31
N HIS A 159 -6.38 18.05 5.06
CA HIS A 159 -5.82 16.73 4.74
C HIS A 159 -6.35 16.16 3.41
N TRP A 160 -7.56 16.50 2.97
CA TRP A 160 -8.05 16.14 1.64
C TRP A 160 -7.31 16.89 0.54
N ARG A 161 -7.06 18.21 0.73
CA ARG A 161 -6.22 19.00 -0.17
C ARG A 161 -4.83 18.40 -0.32
N GLN A 162 -4.16 18.08 0.80
CA GLN A 162 -2.82 17.50 0.77
C GLN A 162 -2.76 16.17 0.04
N ARG A 163 -3.76 15.30 0.23
CA ARG A 163 -3.85 14.02 -0.47
C ARG A 163 -4.09 14.16 -1.95
N ARG A 164 -5.05 15.01 -2.33
CA ARG A 164 -5.32 15.35 -3.73
C ARG A 164 -4.06 15.90 -4.38
N GLN A 165 -3.39 16.86 -3.74
CA GLN A 165 -2.17 17.46 -4.28
C GLN A 165 -1.06 16.43 -4.47
N ARG A 166 -0.86 15.52 -3.51
CA ARG A 166 0.11 14.41 -3.64
C ARG A 166 -0.20 13.48 -4.81
N LEU A 167 -1.48 13.15 -5.02
CA LEU A 167 -1.90 12.33 -6.15
C LEU A 167 -1.69 13.06 -7.48
N ILE A 168 -2.10 14.33 -7.57
CA ILE A 168 -1.86 15.17 -8.75
C ILE A 168 -0.36 15.22 -9.06
N SER A 169 0.49 15.54 -8.09
CA SER A 169 1.94 15.59 -8.28
C SER A 169 2.56 14.25 -8.69
N ALA A 170 1.96 13.12 -8.29
CA ALA A 170 2.42 11.80 -8.70
C ALA A 170 1.97 11.41 -10.12
N LEU A 171 0.81 11.92 -10.55
CA LEU A 171 0.22 11.64 -11.87
C LEU A 171 0.62 12.65 -12.94
N SER A 172 1.08 13.84 -12.55
CA SER A 172 1.67 14.79 -13.48
C SER A 172 2.83 14.12 -14.21
N PRO A 173 2.94 14.30 -15.54
CA PRO A 173 4.06 13.74 -16.27
C PRO A 173 5.33 14.25 -15.60
N ARG A 174 6.12 13.34 -15.04
CA ARG A 174 7.54 13.60 -14.93
C ARG A 174 7.96 13.73 -16.38
N THR A 175 8.28 14.94 -16.82
CA THR A 175 9.09 15.09 -18.02
C THR A 175 10.17 14.02 -17.93
N PRO A 176 10.27 13.09 -18.90
CA PRO A 176 11.46 12.28 -18.96
C PRO A 176 12.58 13.30 -19.06
N VAL A 177 13.44 13.36 -18.03
CA VAL A 177 14.73 14.02 -18.20
C VAL A 177 15.30 13.32 -19.42
N PRO A 178 15.50 14.04 -20.55
CA PRO A 178 16.02 13.38 -21.72
C PRO A 178 17.32 12.75 -21.27
N VAL A 179 17.43 11.44 -21.50
CA VAL A 179 18.68 10.69 -21.36
C VAL A 179 19.56 11.18 -22.52
N HIS A 180 19.98 12.45 -22.46
CA HIS A 180 21.04 12.94 -23.29
C HIS A 180 22.30 12.26 -22.79
N CYS A 181 22.66 11.21 -23.53
CA CYS A 181 24.03 10.79 -23.74
C CYS A 181 24.77 10.41 -22.45
N VAL A 182 24.53 9.19 -21.96
CA VAL A 182 25.66 8.38 -21.50
C VAL A 182 26.49 8.03 -22.76
N THR A 183 27.22 9.03 -23.26
CA THR A 183 28.38 8.75 -24.09
C THR A 183 29.52 8.49 -23.14
N ASN A 184 30.00 7.25 -23.18
CA ASN A 184 31.32 6.83 -22.73
C ASN A 184 32.33 7.98 -22.79
N ASN A 185 32.92 8.32 -21.65
CA ASN A 185 34.32 8.70 -21.61
C ASN A 185 34.90 8.45 -20.21
N TRP A 186 35.21 7.17 -19.98
CA TRP A 186 36.36 6.83 -19.15
C TRP A 186 37.61 7.32 -19.88
N ARG A 187 38.18 8.45 -19.47
CA ARG A 187 39.64 8.72 -19.47
C ARG A 187 39.92 10.13 -18.92
N GLY A 188 40.60 10.14 -17.77
CA GLY A 188 41.60 11.15 -17.42
C GLY A 188 41.10 12.46 -16.82
N VAL A 189 41.41 12.67 -15.54
CA VAL A 189 42.18 13.82 -14.98
C VAL A 189 41.86 13.93 -13.46
N PRO A 190 42.86 14.22 -12.59
CA PRO A 190 42.93 13.78 -11.18
C PRO A 190 42.26 14.72 -10.16
N PRO A 191 42.17 14.32 -8.87
CA PRO A 191 41.54 15.11 -7.83
C PRO A 191 42.44 16.27 -7.40
N GLY A 192 41.91 17.48 -7.32
CA GLY A 192 42.68 18.61 -6.80
C GLY A 192 41.92 19.92 -6.74
N ILE A 193 41.78 20.41 -5.51
CA ILE A 193 41.82 21.84 -5.15
C ILE A 193 40.59 22.65 -5.54
N PHE A 194 39.77 22.98 -4.54
CA PHE A 194 39.41 24.38 -4.28
C PHE A 194 39.31 24.61 -2.78
N SER A 195 40.42 25.15 -2.27
CA SER A 195 40.54 25.97 -1.08
C SER A 195 40.02 27.37 -1.42
N LEU A 196 39.27 27.97 -0.49
CA LEU A 196 39.09 29.41 -0.21
C LEU A 196 38.75 30.34 -1.38
N TYR A 197 37.57 30.97 -1.33
CA TYR A 197 37.40 32.39 -0.95
C TYR A 197 35.97 32.64 -0.49
#